data_AF-A0AA38S6C9-F1
#
_entry.id   AF-A0AA38S6C9-F1
#
_cell.length_a   1.000
_cell.length_b   1.000
_cell.length_c   1.000
_cell.angle_alpha   90.00
_cell.angle_beta   90.00
_cell.angle_gamma   90.00
#
_symmetry.space_group_name_H-M   'P 1'
#
loop_
_entity.id
_entity.type
_entity.pdbx_description
1 polymer ?
#
loop_
_entity_poly.entity_id
_entity_poly.type
_entity_poly.pdbx_seq_one_letter_code
_entity_poly.pdbx_strand_id
1 'polypeptide(L)'
;MSTRRPSEARHNVNFITGNAGKLREVRAILEPAIQVDSQALDLLEIQGTVEEVTLDKCRRAADLVEGPVLVEDTCLCFNALNGLPGPYIKWFMQSIGHAGLNNLLAAYEDKSAKAITTFAYSAGPGHEPLLFQGVTEGKIVPPRGPAHFGWDPIFEYQGRT
;
A
#
# COMPACT_ATOMS: atom_id res chain seq x y z
N MET A 1 43.31 -15.47 -8.46
CA MET A 1 42.12 -14.70 -8.88
C MET A 1 40.91 -15.31 -8.18
N SER A 2 40.46 -14.70 -7.08
CA SER A 2 39.31 -15.18 -6.31
C SER A 2 38.05 -14.53 -6.88
N THR A 3 37.20 -15.33 -7.51
CA THR A 3 35.88 -14.94 -7.99
C THR A 3 35.00 -14.67 -6.77
N ARG A 4 34.80 -13.40 -6.42
CA ARG A 4 33.77 -13.04 -5.45
C ARG A 4 32.42 -13.46 -6.03
N ARG A 5 31.72 -14.35 -5.33
CA ARG A 5 30.30 -14.60 -5.53
C ARG A 5 29.56 -13.24 -5.49
N PRO A 6 28.47 -13.05 -6.26
CA PRO A 6 27.57 -11.92 -6.05
C PRO A 6 27.25 -11.87 -4.56
N SER A 7 27.48 -10.74 -3.89
CA SER A 7 27.23 -10.65 -2.47
C SER A 7 25.76 -10.95 -2.21
N GLU A 8 25.49 -12.00 -1.41
CA GLU A 8 24.17 -12.20 -0.79
C GLU A 8 23.73 -10.87 -0.16
N ALA A 9 22.47 -10.50 -0.34
CA ALA A 9 21.93 -9.27 0.21
C ALA A 9 22.24 -9.22 1.71
N ARG A 10 22.84 -8.12 2.18
CA ARG A 10 23.24 -7.99 3.60
C ARG A 10 22.03 -7.90 4.55
N HIS A 11 20.85 -7.65 4.00
CA HIS A 11 19.60 -7.45 4.72
C HIS A 11 18.46 -8.15 3.97
N ASN A 12 17.60 -8.86 4.70
CA ASN A 12 16.38 -9.47 4.20
C ASN A 12 15.16 -8.94 4.97
N VAL A 13 14.00 -8.97 4.33
CA VAL A 13 12.73 -8.61 4.97
C VAL A 13 11.60 -9.45 4.43
N ASN A 14 10.67 -9.80 5.32
CA ASN A 14 9.44 -10.49 4.96
C ASN A 14 8.34 -9.49 4.64
N PHE A 15 8.04 -9.31 3.35
CA PHE A 15 6.95 -8.47 2.91
C PHE A 15 5.61 -9.23 2.97
N ILE A 16 4.74 -8.80 3.89
CA ILE A 16 3.47 -9.45 4.15
C ILE A 16 2.39 -8.87 3.22
N THR A 17 2.11 -9.60 2.15
CA THR A 17 1.13 -9.20 1.15
C THR A 17 0.59 -10.42 0.40
N GLY A 18 -0.70 -10.38 0.06
CA GLY A 18 -1.30 -11.26 -0.93
C GLY A 18 -1.35 -10.65 -2.35
N ASN A 19 -0.88 -9.41 -2.52
CA ASN A 19 -1.01 -8.65 -3.76
C ASN A 19 0.29 -8.71 -4.59
N ALA A 20 0.24 -9.43 -5.72
CA ALA A 20 1.37 -9.59 -6.63
C ALA A 20 1.85 -8.28 -7.30
N GLY A 21 0.97 -7.29 -7.49
CA GLY A 21 1.34 -5.97 -8.00
C GLY A 21 2.22 -5.23 -7.00
N LYS A 22 1.80 -5.16 -5.74
CA LYS A 22 2.57 -4.57 -4.64
C LYS A 22 3.94 -5.23 -4.48
N LEU A 23 3.99 -6.57 -4.51
CA LEU A 23 5.25 -7.30 -4.43
C LEU A 23 6.21 -6.94 -5.57
N ARG A 24 5.69 -6.80 -6.80
CA ARG A 24 6.48 -6.42 -7.97
C ARG A 24 7.07 -5.02 -7.79
N GLU A 25 6.28 -4.07 -7.34
CA GLU A 25 6.71 -2.67 -7.11
C GLU A 25 7.76 -2.58 -6.00
N VAL A 26 7.52 -3.23 -4.85
CA VAL A 26 8.45 -3.23 -3.72
C VAL A 26 9.80 -3.84 -4.08
N ARG A 27 9.81 -4.98 -4.79
CA ARG A 27 11.05 -5.60 -5.28
C ARG A 27 11.81 -4.68 -6.22
N ALA A 28 11.11 -4.03 -7.16
CA ALA A 28 11.75 -3.11 -8.10
C ALA A 28 12.44 -1.91 -7.41
N ILE A 29 11.99 -1.52 -6.22
CA ILE A 29 12.56 -0.41 -5.45
C ILE A 29 13.68 -0.85 -4.52
N LEU A 30 13.50 -1.98 -3.81
CA LEU A 30 14.40 -2.38 -2.72
C LEU A 30 15.55 -3.32 -3.15
N GLU A 31 15.34 -4.13 -4.19
CA GLU A 31 16.36 -5.09 -4.65
C GLU A 31 17.37 -4.41 -5.59
N PRO A 32 18.66 -4.82 -5.55
CA PRO A 32 19.24 -5.92 -4.77
C PRO A 32 19.74 -5.50 -3.37
N ALA A 33 19.50 -4.27 -2.93
CA ALA A 33 20.06 -3.76 -1.68
C ALA A 33 19.46 -4.47 -0.45
N ILE A 34 18.16 -4.78 -0.48
CA ILE A 34 17.43 -5.55 0.52
C ILE A 34 16.70 -6.68 -0.19
N GLN A 35 16.92 -7.93 0.22
CA GLN A 35 16.18 -9.07 -0.31
C GLN A 35 14.74 -9.06 0.22
N VAL A 36 13.77 -9.22 -0.69
CA VAL A 36 12.34 -9.20 -0.34
C VAL A 36 11.75 -10.60 -0.50
N ASP A 37 11.59 -11.29 0.63
CA ASP A 37 10.82 -12.52 0.72
C ASP A 37 9.36 -12.16 0.93
N SER A 38 8.42 -12.89 0.33
CA SER A 38 7.00 -12.55 0.40
C SER A 38 6.19 -13.66 1.04
N GLN A 39 5.28 -13.27 1.93
CA GLN A 39 4.36 -14.16 2.61
C GLN A 39 2.95 -13.58 2.55
N ALA A 40 1.95 -14.42 2.29
CA ALA A 40 0.56 -14.04 2.46
C ALA A 40 0.09 -14.53 3.83
N LEU A 41 -0.20 -13.60 4.75
CA LEU A 41 -0.81 -13.90 6.04
C LEU A 41 -2.22 -13.32 6.06
N ASP A 42 -3.16 -14.09 6.60
CA ASP A 42 -4.51 -13.60 6.87
C ASP A 42 -4.50 -12.88 8.22
N LEU A 43 -4.35 -11.56 8.16
CA LEU A 43 -4.30 -10.69 9.33
C LEU A 43 -5.60 -9.91 9.44
N LEU A 44 -6.10 -9.76 10.67
CA LEU A 44 -7.18 -8.84 10.96
C LEU A 44 -6.74 -7.41 10.60
N GLU A 45 -7.50 -6.75 9.72
CA GLU A 45 -7.38 -5.31 9.47
C GLU A 45 -8.36 -4.59 10.39
N ILE A 46 -7.83 -3.86 11.39
CA ILE A 46 -8.65 -3.03 12.27
C ILE A 46 -9.24 -1.83 11.51
N GLN A 47 -10.15 -1.10 12.14
CA GLN A 47 -10.63 0.19 11.65
C GLN A 47 -9.90 1.31 12.39
N GLY A 48 -9.57 2.39 11.68
CA GLY A 48 -8.79 3.49 12.24
C GLY A 48 -8.21 4.37 11.14
N THR A 49 -7.23 5.20 11.50
CA THR A 49 -6.39 5.89 10.51
C THR A 49 -5.48 4.90 9.79
N VAL A 50 -4.88 5.31 8.68
CA VAL A 50 -3.93 4.44 7.96
C VAL A 50 -2.75 4.05 8.85
N GLU A 51 -2.26 4.97 9.68
CA GLU A 51 -1.17 4.72 10.61
C GLU A 51 -1.55 3.65 11.65
N GLU A 52 -2.75 3.76 12.25
CA GLU A 52 -3.22 2.78 13.23
C GLU A 52 -3.37 1.38 12.62
N VAL A 53 -3.98 1.31 11.42
CA VAL A 53 -4.17 0.07 10.67
C VAL A 53 -2.82 -0.56 10.33
N THR A 54 -1.89 0.20 9.76
CA THR A 54 -0.59 -0.33 9.34
C THR A 54 0.30 -0.71 10.53
N LEU A 55 0.25 0.03 11.64
CA LEU A 55 0.97 -0.32 12.87
C LEU A 55 0.46 -1.64 13.47
N ASP A 56 -0.85 -1.79 13.66
CA ASP A 56 -1.44 -3.02 14.20
C ASP A 56 -1.13 -4.24 13.29
N LYS A 57 -1.29 -4.07 11.98
CA LYS A 57 -0.91 -5.08 10.97
C LYS A 57 0.56 -5.49 11.10
N CYS A 58 1.47 -4.53 11.26
CA CYS A 58 2.90 -4.80 11.39
C CYS A 58 3.24 -5.55 12.67
N ARG A 59 2.64 -5.17 13.81
CA ARG A 59 2.84 -5.87 15.09
C ARG A 59 2.39 -7.33 14.99
N ARG A 60 1.17 -7.57 14.47
CA ARG A 60 0.66 -8.95 14.27
C ARG A 60 1.50 -9.77 13.31
N ALA A 61 1.97 -9.15 12.21
CA ALA A 61 2.89 -9.79 11.29
C ALA A 61 4.20 -10.20 11.98
N ALA A 62 4.80 -9.29 12.76
CA ALA A 62 6.05 -9.55 13.47
C ALA A 62 5.93 -10.71 14.46
N ASP A 63 4.82 -10.77 15.21
CA ASP A 63 4.54 -11.82 16.18
C ASP A 63 4.38 -13.21 15.52
N LEU A 64 3.85 -13.27 14.30
CA LEU A 64 3.67 -14.54 13.57
C LEU A 64 4.91 -14.99 12.80
N VAL A 65 5.67 -14.04 12.26
CA VAL A 65 6.87 -14.32 11.45
C VAL A 65 8.10 -14.57 12.31
N GLU A 66 8.10 -14.07 13.55
CA GLU A 66 9.24 -14.15 14.47
C GLU A 66 10.54 -13.56 13.87
N GLY A 67 10.43 -12.48 13.09
CA GLY A 67 11.56 -11.84 12.43
C GLY A 67 11.22 -10.52 11.72
N PRO A 68 12.14 -9.98 10.91
CA PRO A 68 11.94 -8.71 10.22
C PRO A 68 10.76 -8.76 9.26
N VAL A 69 9.81 -7.85 9.43
CA VAL A 69 8.60 -7.74 8.61
C VAL A 69 8.46 -6.35 8.01
N LEU A 70 7.94 -6.32 6.79
CA LEU A 70 7.48 -5.13 6.11
C LEU A 70 6.01 -5.35 5.76
N VAL A 71 5.15 -4.39 6.11
CA VAL A 71 3.76 -4.37 5.69
C VAL A 71 3.45 -3.06 5.00
N GLU A 72 2.38 -3.03 4.23
CA GLU A 72 1.96 -1.85 3.49
C GLU A 72 0.43 -1.77 3.44
N ASP A 73 -0.10 -0.57 3.63
CA ASP A 73 -1.49 -0.22 3.31
C ASP A 73 -1.52 1.01 2.40
N THR A 74 -2.49 0.99 1.48
CA THR A 74 -2.67 2.04 0.49
C THR A 74 -4.07 2.63 0.65
N CYS A 75 -4.15 3.94 0.81
CA CYS A 75 -5.39 4.67 0.92
C CYS A 75 -5.63 5.51 -0.34
N LEU A 76 -6.91 5.65 -0.69
CA LEU A 76 -7.37 6.65 -1.64
C LEU A 76 -8.33 7.59 -0.90
N CYS A 77 -7.87 8.82 -0.68
CA CYS A 77 -8.53 9.78 0.19
C CYS A 77 -9.15 10.89 -0.65
N PHE A 78 -10.49 11.01 -0.68
CA PHE A 78 -11.15 12.10 -1.40
C PHE A 78 -11.29 13.30 -0.47
N ASN A 79 -10.80 14.47 -0.88
CA ASN A 79 -10.83 15.67 -0.04
C ASN A 79 -12.28 16.09 0.27
N ALA A 80 -13.16 16.01 -0.73
CA ALA A 80 -14.59 16.29 -0.57
C ALA A 80 -15.32 15.36 0.43
N LEU A 81 -14.78 14.17 0.72
CA LEU A 81 -15.32 13.23 1.69
C LEU A 81 -14.47 13.16 2.97
N ASN A 82 -13.73 14.23 3.28
CA ASN A 82 -12.84 14.30 4.45
C ASN A 82 -11.87 13.11 4.55
N GLY A 83 -11.34 12.68 3.42
CA GLY A 83 -10.36 11.59 3.34
C GLY A 83 -10.94 10.19 3.17
N LEU A 84 -12.26 10.01 3.16
CA LEU A 84 -12.88 8.73 2.79
C LEU A 84 -12.78 8.49 1.27
N PRO A 85 -12.78 7.21 0.81
CA PRO A 85 -12.86 5.98 1.59
C PRO A 85 -11.57 5.64 2.37
N GLY A 86 -10.44 6.27 2.06
CA GLY A 86 -9.20 6.15 2.84
C GLY A 86 -8.72 4.70 2.94
N PRO A 87 -8.47 4.16 4.15
CA PRO A 87 -8.01 2.78 4.34
C PRO A 87 -9.04 1.73 3.92
N TYR A 88 -10.30 2.12 3.71
CA TYR A 88 -11.37 1.23 3.31
C TYR A 88 -11.49 1.05 1.79
N ILE A 89 -10.59 1.65 1.00
CA ILE A 89 -10.67 1.68 -0.47
C ILE A 89 -10.84 0.30 -1.12
N LYS A 90 -10.21 -0.76 -0.57
CA LYS A 90 -10.36 -2.14 -1.04
C LYS A 90 -11.83 -2.57 -1.11
N TRP A 91 -12.58 -2.31 -0.04
CA TRP A 91 -13.99 -2.71 0.09
C TRP A 91 -14.89 -1.91 -0.84
N PHE A 92 -14.62 -0.61 -0.97
CA PHE A 92 -15.34 0.25 -1.93
C PHE A 92 -15.06 -0.22 -3.37
N MET A 93 -13.80 -0.44 -3.72
CA MET A 93 -13.43 -0.91 -5.05
C MET A 93 -14.08 -2.25 -5.40
N GLN A 94 -14.13 -3.20 -4.46
CA GLN A 94 -14.82 -4.48 -4.65
C GLN A 94 -16.33 -4.35 -4.82
N SER A 95 -16.95 -3.41 -4.10
CA SER A 95 -18.42 -3.29 -4.06
C SER A 95 -18.98 -2.46 -5.20
N ILE A 96 -18.36 -1.31 -5.50
CA ILE A 96 -18.91 -0.30 -6.43
C ILE A 96 -18.01 -0.06 -7.66
N GLY A 97 -16.80 -0.60 -7.67
CA GLY A 97 -15.86 -0.51 -8.79
C GLY A 97 -15.43 0.93 -9.13
N HIS A 98 -14.72 1.08 -10.25
CA HIS A 98 -14.22 2.38 -10.72
C HIS A 98 -15.34 3.39 -10.96
N ALA A 99 -16.42 2.98 -11.64
CA ALA A 99 -17.54 3.85 -11.95
C ALA A 99 -18.25 4.32 -10.66
N GLY A 100 -18.48 3.42 -9.71
CA GLY A 100 -19.09 3.77 -8.44
C GLY A 100 -18.21 4.72 -7.61
N LEU A 101 -16.90 4.47 -7.54
CA LEU A 101 -15.95 5.36 -6.86
C LEU A 101 -15.95 6.77 -7.46
N ASN A 102 -16.00 6.90 -8.79
CA ASN A 102 -16.15 8.20 -9.44
C ASN A 102 -17.50 8.85 -9.11
N ASN A 103 -18.59 8.08 -9.13
CA ASN A 103 -19.95 8.55 -8.85
C ASN A 103 -20.14 9.01 -7.40
N LEU A 104 -19.36 8.51 -6.43
CA LEU A 104 -19.40 8.99 -5.04
C LEU A 104 -19.14 10.50 -4.94
N LEU A 105 -18.38 11.05 -5.88
CA LEU A 105 -18.07 12.47 -5.91
C LEU A 105 -19.03 13.29 -6.77
N ALA A 106 -20.04 12.70 -7.41
CA ALA A 106 -20.90 13.39 -8.38
C ALA A 106 -21.51 14.70 -7.86
N ALA A 107 -21.89 14.76 -6.58
CA ALA A 107 -22.49 15.93 -5.95
C ALA A 107 -21.49 17.03 -5.50
N TYR A 108 -20.18 16.77 -5.61
CA TYR A 108 -19.13 17.66 -5.10
C TYR A 108 -18.36 18.31 -6.25
N GLU A 109 -18.14 19.62 -6.21
CA GLU A 109 -17.27 20.27 -7.21
C GLU A 109 -15.81 19.86 -7.04
N ASP A 110 -15.37 19.68 -5.79
CA ASP A 110 -14.02 19.24 -5.47
C ASP A 110 -13.83 17.76 -5.81
N LYS A 111 -12.93 17.50 -6.77
CA LYS A 111 -12.49 16.16 -7.16
C LYS A 111 -11.08 15.84 -6.70
N SER A 112 -10.45 16.71 -5.93
CA SER A 112 -9.08 16.48 -5.46
C SER A 112 -9.03 15.30 -4.49
N ALA A 113 -7.95 14.54 -4.60
CA ALA A 113 -7.74 13.33 -3.82
C ALA A 113 -6.26 13.12 -3.54
N LYS A 114 -5.97 12.26 -2.57
CA LYS A 114 -4.61 11.83 -2.22
C LYS A 114 -4.53 10.31 -2.28
N ALA A 115 -3.53 9.81 -2.98
CA ALA A 115 -3.05 8.45 -2.85
C ALA A 115 -1.99 8.44 -1.74
N ILE A 116 -2.24 7.69 -0.67
CA ILE A 116 -1.31 7.60 0.47
C ILE A 116 -0.86 6.15 0.58
N THR A 117 0.45 5.93 0.53
CA THR A 117 1.04 4.63 0.78
C THR A 117 1.81 4.69 2.10
N THR A 118 1.43 3.84 3.04
CA THR A 118 2.07 3.75 4.35
C THR A 118 2.71 2.37 4.48
N PHE A 119 4.03 2.36 4.67
CA PHE A 119 4.78 1.18 5.04
C PHE A 119 5.02 1.18 6.56
N ALA A 120 5.00 -0.01 7.15
CA ALA A 120 5.53 -0.22 8.49
C ALA A 120 6.55 -1.35 8.49
N TYR A 121 7.69 -1.11 9.14
CA TYR A 121 8.75 -2.09 9.34
C TYR A 121 8.92 -2.41 10.82
N SER A 122 9.06 -3.69 11.16
CA SER A 122 9.52 -4.12 12.48
C SER A 122 10.67 -5.12 12.34
N ALA A 123 11.63 -5.07 13.26
CA ALA A 123 12.73 -6.03 13.32
C ALA A 123 12.31 -7.41 13.86
N GLY A 124 11.12 -7.50 14.49
CA GLY A 124 10.59 -8.72 15.07
C GLY A 124 9.68 -8.46 16.28
N PRO A 125 9.21 -9.52 16.95
CA PRO A 125 8.34 -9.42 18.12
C PRO A 125 8.89 -8.46 19.19
N GLY A 126 8.03 -7.60 19.73
CA GLY A 126 8.40 -6.62 20.76
C GLY A 126 9.15 -5.38 20.27
N HIS A 127 9.54 -5.30 18.99
CA HIS A 127 10.07 -4.07 18.41
C HIS A 127 8.95 -3.17 17.90
N GLU A 128 8.97 -1.89 18.30
CA GLU A 128 8.00 -0.91 17.84
C GLU A 128 8.15 -0.65 16.33
N PRO A 129 7.07 -0.75 15.54
CA PRO A 129 7.17 -0.54 14.11
C PRO A 129 7.56 0.90 13.72
N LEU A 130 8.37 1.02 12.68
CA LEU A 130 8.74 2.28 12.05
C LEU A 130 7.82 2.55 10.86
N LEU A 131 7.20 3.74 10.82
CA LEU A 131 6.35 4.16 9.72
C LEU A 131 7.12 4.95 8.66
N PHE A 132 6.81 4.68 7.40
CA PHE A 132 7.25 5.44 6.23
C PHE A 132 6.03 5.76 5.37
N GLN A 133 5.81 7.02 5.03
CA GLN A 133 4.61 7.42 4.28
C GLN A 133 4.99 8.22 3.03
N GLY A 134 4.39 7.84 1.91
CA GLY A 134 4.41 8.58 0.66
C GLY A 134 3.02 9.10 0.32
N VAL A 135 2.93 10.33 -0.17
CA VAL A 135 1.67 10.97 -0.55
C VAL A 135 1.77 11.49 -1.98
N THR A 136 0.81 11.13 -2.81
CA THR A 136 0.63 11.70 -4.15
C THR A 136 -0.70 12.43 -4.20
N GLU A 137 -0.67 13.73 -4.47
CA GLU A 137 -1.87 14.55 -4.65
C GLU A 137 -2.33 14.50 -6.11
N GLY A 138 -3.62 14.28 -6.33
CA GLY A 138 -4.21 14.12 -7.66
C GLY A 138 -5.68 14.46 -7.68
N LYS A 139 -6.40 13.91 -8.67
CA LYS A 139 -7.84 14.13 -8.84
C LYS A 139 -8.55 12.85 -9.24
N ILE A 140 -9.80 12.71 -8.83
CA ILE A 140 -10.67 11.64 -9.28
C ILE A 140 -11.33 12.02 -10.61
N VAL A 141 -11.16 11.15 -11.60
CA VAL A 141 -11.65 11.32 -12.97
C VAL A 141 -12.46 10.11 -13.41
N PRO A 142 -13.29 10.23 -14.48
CA PRO A 142 -13.89 9.06 -15.10
C PRO A 142 -12.80 8.04 -15.50
N PRO A 143 -13.06 6.73 -15.37
CA PRO A 143 -12.04 5.71 -15.60
C PRO A 143 -11.47 5.77 -17.01
N ARG A 144 -10.13 5.77 -17.12
CA ARG A 144 -9.40 5.72 -18.39
C ARG A 144 -8.25 4.72 -18.29
N GLY A 145 -7.89 4.11 -19.41
CA GLY A 145 -6.79 3.13 -19.46
C GLY A 145 -7.17 1.76 -18.89
N PRO A 146 -6.18 0.85 -18.79
CA PRO A 146 -6.42 -0.53 -18.41
C PRO A 146 -6.63 -0.71 -16.90
N ALA A 147 -7.66 -1.48 -16.53
CA ALA A 147 -7.98 -1.81 -15.14
C ALA A 147 -7.14 -2.98 -14.59
N HIS A 148 -5.81 -2.89 -14.70
CA HIS A 148 -4.90 -3.98 -14.28
C HIS A 148 -4.56 -3.96 -12.80
N PHE A 149 -4.64 -2.80 -12.15
CA PHE A 149 -4.23 -2.61 -10.77
C PHE A 149 -5.14 -1.61 -10.05
N GLY A 150 -5.80 -2.07 -8.99
CA GLY A 150 -6.54 -1.23 -8.05
C GLY A 150 -7.47 -0.20 -8.70
N TRP A 151 -7.30 1.05 -8.27
CA TRP A 151 -8.12 2.21 -8.62
C TRP A 151 -7.39 3.18 -9.56
N ASP A 152 -6.22 2.82 -10.09
CA ASP A 152 -5.40 3.66 -10.96
C ASP A 152 -6.20 4.33 -12.10
N PRO A 153 -7.13 3.64 -12.81
CA PRO A 153 -7.88 4.24 -13.92
C PRO A 153 -8.66 5.51 -13.57
N ILE A 154 -8.99 5.71 -12.28
CA ILE A 154 -9.77 6.87 -11.82
C ILE A 154 -8.94 7.92 -11.08
N PHE A 155 -7.65 7.68 -10.82
CA PHE A 155 -6.79 8.63 -10.12
C PHE A 155 -5.83 9.30 -11.10
N GLU A 156 -6.06 10.58 -11.36
CA GLU A 156 -5.21 11.38 -12.24
C GLU A 156 -4.09 12.09 -11.46
N TYR A 157 -2.86 11.86 -11.89
CA TYR A 157 -1.68 12.62 -11.52
C TYR A 157 -1.02 13.23 -12.77
N GLN A 158 -0.89 14.56 -12.80
CA GLN A 158 -0.26 15.29 -13.92
C GLN A 158 -0.82 14.90 -15.31
N GLY A 159 -2.14 14.73 -15.40
CA GLY A 159 -2.83 14.40 -16.67
C GLY A 159 -2.75 12.92 -17.08
N ARG A 160 -2.24 12.04 -16.21
CA ARG A 160 -2.13 10.60 -16.45
C ARG A 160 -2.86 9.80 -15.37
N THR A 161 -3.48 8.71 -15.80
CA THR A 161 -4.05 7.64 -14.98
C THR A 161 -3.27 6.37 -15.27
#